data_AF-R7JCS0-F1
#
_entry.id   AF-R7JCS0-F1
#
_cell.length_a   1.000
_cell.length_b   1.000
_cell.length_c   1.000
_cell.angle_alpha   90.00
_cell.angle_beta   90.00
_cell.angle_gamma   90.00
#
_symmetry.space_group_name_H-M   'P 1'
#
loop_
_entity.id
_entity.type
_entity.pdbx_description
1 polymer ?
#
loop_
_entity_poly.entity_id
_entity_poly.type
_entity_poly.pdbx_seq_one_letter_code
_entity_poly.pdbx_strand_id
1 'polypeptide(L)'
;MKKEIKDKFVEAGSLFACIAILLAIGYFTGFIKGFTASDFQDAYNKTIYDLTKSAAGKGKTNLLSTNSSRGKRVSSYKGYHPMLIPQAVLRGVAASGAWKQIFYSDKKVVFYVYNNLQSDFHYSVQNYLSTKTKINRYNLYAYTENEFNGMRVGDIGPSKICDSLQECNAVRQKAADYSSLAEFLKYCGKTMCIINPSNGQYIRLKSKNSGQAVKIINDMVNW
;
A
#
# COMPACT_ATOMS: atom_id res chain seq x y z
N MET A 1 -42.83 -4.34 16.19
CA MET A 1 -41.97 -4.94 15.15
C MET A 1 -42.02 -4.27 13.78
N LYS A 2 -43.17 -3.85 13.20
CA LYS A 2 -43.18 -3.23 11.85
C LYS A 2 -42.59 -1.81 11.76
N LYS A 3 -42.58 -1.03 12.86
CA LYS A 3 -42.02 0.34 12.89
C LYS A 3 -40.48 0.35 12.92
N GLU A 4 -39.85 -0.45 13.78
CA GLU A 4 -38.38 -0.53 13.87
C GLU A 4 -37.69 -1.00 12.58
N ILE A 5 -38.32 -1.91 11.82
CA ILE A 5 -37.74 -2.36 10.54
C ILE A 5 -37.83 -1.26 9.48
N LYS A 6 -38.91 -0.47 9.48
CA LYS A 6 -39.07 0.67 8.57
C LYS A 6 -38.07 1.79 8.89
N ASP A 7 -37.88 2.11 10.17
CA ASP A 7 -36.96 3.18 10.58
C ASP A 7 -35.50 2.81 10.26
N LYS A 8 -35.09 1.54 10.46
CA LYS A 8 -33.77 1.06 10.03
C LYS A 8 -33.59 1.02 8.50
N PHE A 9 -34.66 0.81 7.74
CA PHE A 9 -34.62 0.87 6.27
C PHE A 9 -34.49 2.31 5.75
N VAL A 10 -35.12 3.27 6.42
CA VAL A 10 -34.99 4.70 6.10
C VAL A 10 -33.59 5.20 6.45
N GLU A 11 -33.02 4.74 7.56
CA GLU A 11 -31.65 5.07 7.98
C GLU A 11 -30.59 4.42 7.07
N ALA A 12 -30.80 3.17 6.64
CA ALA A 12 -29.97 2.55 5.60
C ALA A 12 -30.11 3.27 4.25
N GLY A 13 -31.33 3.68 3.88
CA GLY A 13 -31.60 4.43 2.66
C GLY A 13 -30.92 5.80 2.65
N SER A 14 -30.89 6.51 3.78
CA SER A 14 -30.19 7.79 3.90
C SER A 14 -28.67 7.61 3.81
N LEU A 15 -28.11 6.53 4.36
CA LEU A 15 -26.70 6.18 4.20
C LEU A 15 -26.36 5.90 2.72
N PHE A 16 -27.19 5.12 2.01
CA PHE A 16 -26.97 4.84 0.59
C PHE A 16 -27.13 6.10 -0.27
N ALA A 17 -28.06 6.98 0.05
CA ALA A 17 -28.19 8.28 -0.61
C ALA A 17 -26.97 9.17 -0.35
N CYS A 18 -26.45 9.22 0.88
CA CYS A 18 -25.22 9.92 1.22
C CYS A 18 -24.01 9.36 0.46
N ILE A 19 -23.88 8.03 0.38
CA ILE A 19 -22.81 7.37 -0.40
C ILE A 19 -22.98 7.70 -1.89
N ALA A 20 -24.19 7.64 -2.44
CA ALA A 20 -24.45 7.98 -3.83
C ALA A 20 -24.17 9.45 -4.14
N ILE A 21 -24.47 10.38 -3.21
CA ILE A 21 -24.16 11.81 -3.34
C ILE A 21 -22.65 12.04 -3.24
N LEU A 22 -21.95 11.40 -2.31
CA LEU A 22 -20.48 11.49 -2.21
C LEU A 22 -19.79 10.89 -3.45
N LEU A 23 -20.34 9.79 -3.99
CA LEU A 23 -19.88 9.22 -5.25
C LEU A 23 -20.20 10.12 -6.44
N ALA A 24 -21.38 10.74 -6.48
CA ALA A 24 -21.74 11.69 -7.53
C ALA A 24 -20.87 12.95 -7.46
N ILE A 25 -20.65 13.52 -6.27
CA ILE A 25 -19.71 14.62 -6.04
C ILE A 25 -18.32 14.18 -6.47
N GLY A 26 -17.83 13.01 -6.05
CA GLY A 26 -16.55 12.47 -6.48
C GLY A 26 -16.45 12.27 -8.00
N TYR A 27 -17.54 11.91 -8.67
CA TYR A 27 -17.61 11.72 -10.12
C TYR A 27 -17.62 13.05 -10.89
N PHE A 28 -18.44 14.02 -10.46
CA PHE A 28 -18.57 15.34 -11.07
C PHE A 28 -17.40 16.28 -10.74
N THR A 29 -16.81 16.16 -9.54
CA THR A 29 -15.54 16.81 -9.20
C THR A 29 -14.35 16.10 -9.85
N GLY A 30 -14.55 14.91 -10.45
CA GLY A 30 -13.54 14.11 -11.15
C GLY A 30 -12.50 13.44 -10.24
N PHE A 31 -12.74 13.41 -8.93
CA PHE A 31 -12.00 12.61 -7.96
C PHE A 31 -12.05 11.11 -8.29
N ILE A 32 -13.21 10.60 -8.74
CA ILE A 32 -13.44 9.19 -9.10
C ILE A 32 -12.85 8.84 -10.47
N LYS A 33 -12.65 9.82 -11.37
CA LYS A 33 -12.00 9.58 -12.68
C LYS A 33 -10.48 9.42 -12.57
N GLY A 34 -9.87 9.79 -11.44
CA GLY A 34 -8.46 9.51 -11.13
C GLY A 34 -8.21 8.07 -10.68
N PHE A 35 -9.26 7.32 -10.34
CA PHE A 35 -9.20 5.90 -10.00
C PHE A 35 -9.60 5.07 -11.22
N THR A 36 -8.76 4.11 -11.59
CA THR A 36 -9.11 3.15 -12.66
C THR A 36 -10.16 2.17 -12.15
N ALA A 37 -10.93 1.54 -13.05
CA ALA A 37 -11.90 0.50 -12.67
C ALA A 37 -11.24 -0.64 -11.84
N SER A 38 -9.96 -0.94 -12.11
CA SER A 38 -9.18 -1.89 -11.32
C SER A 38 -8.90 -1.41 -9.89
N ASP A 39 -8.70 -0.11 -9.66
CA ASP A 39 -8.47 0.41 -8.30
C ASP A 39 -9.73 0.26 -7.43
N PHE A 40 -10.91 0.41 -8.02
CA PHE A 40 -12.19 0.12 -7.35
C PHE A 40 -12.37 -1.38 -7.10
N GLN A 41 -12.00 -2.21 -8.05
CA GLN A 41 -12.12 -3.66 -7.91
C GLN A 41 -11.16 -4.20 -6.84
N ASP A 42 -9.95 -3.65 -6.76
CA ASP A 42 -8.97 -3.98 -5.72
C ASP A 42 -9.41 -3.47 -4.34
N ALA A 43 -9.94 -2.24 -4.24
CA ALA A 43 -10.49 -1.71 -3.00
C ALA A 43 -11.72 -2.52 -2.53
N TYR A 44 -12.60 -2.90 -3.45
CA TYR A 44 -13.75 -3.77 -3.18
C TYR A 44 -13.29 -5.14 -2.69
N ASN A 45 -12.38 -5.80 -3.40
CA ASN A 45 -11.87 -7.11 -3.03
C ASN A 45 -11.16 -7.08 -1.66
N LYS A 46 -10.41 -6.02 -1.36
CA LYS A 46 -9.75 -5.82 -0.06
C LYS A 46 -10.78 -5.61 1.05
N THR A 47 -11.80 -4.79 0.82
CA THR A 47 -12.88 -4.53 1.79
C THR A 47 -13.69 -5.79 2.07
N ILE A 48 -14.03 -6.55 1.02
CA ILE A 48 -14.71 -7.83 1.15
C ILE A 48 -13.83 -8.86 1.86
N TYR A 49 -12.53 -8.93 1.57
CA TYR A 49 -11.59 -9.80 2.26
C TYR A 49 -11.46 -9.45 3.75
N ASP A 50 -11.37 -8.17 4.09
CA ASP A 50 -11.29 -7.73 5.49
C ASP A 50 -12.62 -7.95 6.23
N LEU A 51 -13.77 -7.77 5.56
CA LEU A 51 -15.10 -8.10 6.08
C LEU A 51 -15.30 -9.61 6.25
N THR A 52 -14.88 -10.43 5.28
CA THR A 52 -14.95 -11.90 5.41
C THR A 52 -13.99 -12.42 6.47
N LYS A 53 -12.85 -11.76 6.67
CA LYS A 53 -11.92 -12.09 7.76
C LYS A 53 -12.45 -11.66 9.12
N SER A 54 -13.18 -10.54 9.21
CA SER A 54 -13.88 -10.15 10.43
C SER A 54 -15.15 -11.00 10.67
N ALA A 55 -15.72 -11.58 9.62
CA ALA A 55 -16.86 -12.49 9.67
C ALA A 55 -16.48 -13.99 9.65
N ALA A 56 -15.18 -14.34 9.66
CA ALA A 56 -14.68 -15.72 9.61
C ALA A 56 -14.85 -16.49 10.93
N GLY A 57 -15.92 -16.20 11.68
CA GLY A 57 -16.57 -17.12 12.59
C GLY A 57 -17.87 -17.58 11.97
N LYS A 58 -17.82 -18.70 11.22
CA LYS A 58 -18.92 -19.51 10.63
C LYS A 58 -19.28 -19.23 9.17
N GLY A 59 -19.03 -20.26 8.35
CA GLY A 59 -20.00 -20.70 7.36
C GLY A 59 -19.64 -20.45 5.90
N LYS A 60 -19.35 -21.56 5.20
CA LYS A 60 -19.28 -21.74 3.73
C LYS A 60 -20.10 -20.75 2.91
N THR A 61 -19.48 -20.13 1.90
CA THR A 61 -20.05 -20.01 0.54
C THR A 61 -18.98 -19.55 -0.46
N ASN A 62 -18.84 -20.34 -1.52
CA ASN A 62 -18.18 -19.94 -2.76
C ASN A 62 -19.07 -18.93 -3.46
N LEU A 63 -18.79 -17.63 -3.32
CA LEU A 63 -19.43 -16.60 -4.13
C LEU A 63 -18.33 -15.74 -4.75
N LEU A 64 -18.27 -15.76 -6.08
CA LEU A 64 -17.42 -14.92 -6.96
C LEU A 64 -16.03 -15.50 -7.29
N SER A 65 -16.05 -16.50 -8.17
CA SER A 65 -14.95 -16.71 -9.12
C SER A 65 -14.91 -15.51 -10.08
N THR A 66 -13.93 -14.63 -9.90
CA THR A 66 -13.56 -13.63 -10.89
C THR A 66 -12.27 -14.08 -11.57
N ASN A 67 -12.39 -14.46 -12.84
CA ASN A 67 -11.26 -14.61 -13.75
C ASN A 67 -10.57 -13.25 -13.91
N SER A 68 -9.51 -13.01 -13.13
CA SER A 68 -8.56 -11.93 -13.38
C SER A 68 -7.35 -12.47 -14.12
N SER A 69 -7.21 -12.02 -15.36
CA SER A 69 -6.05 -12.25 -16.22
C SER A 69 -4.76 -11.85 -15.49
N ARG A 70 -3.83 -12.81 -15.33
CA ARG A 70 -2.53 -12.71 -14.63
C ARG A 70 -2.63 -12.33 -13.16
N GLY A 71 -3.30 -13.16 -12.36
CA GLY A 71 -3.08 -13.19 -10.92
C GLY A 71 -1.61 -13.46 -10.61
N LYS A 72 -0.83 -12.42 -10.29
CA LYS A 72 0.46 -12.59 -9.61
C LYS A 72 0.16 -13.33 -8.32
N ARG A 73 0.40 -14.66 -8.31
CA ARG A 73 0.15 -15.50 -7.15
C ARG A 73 0.90 -14.90 -5.97
N VAL A 74 0.15 -14.47 -4.97
CA VAL A 74 0.70 -14.13 -3.66
C VAL A 74 1.13 -15.45 -3.03
N SER A 75 2.41 -15.80 -3.21
CA SER A 75 2.99 -17.00 -2.64
C SER A 75 3.18 -16.78 -1.15
N SER A 76 2.61 -17.65 -0.30
CA SER A 76 3.10 -17.77 1.06
C SER A 76 4.54 -18.26 1.01
N TYR A 77 5.42 -17.68 1.82
CA TYR A 77 6.84 -18.05 1.84
C TYR A 77 7.30 -18.16 3.29
N LYS A 78 7.74 -19.36 3.69
CA LYS A 78 8.17 -19.69 5.07
C LYS A 78 7.18 -19.23 6.16
N GLY A 79 5.87 -19.38 5.92
CA GLY A 79 4.83 -18.96 6.86
C GLY A 79 4.54 -17.45 6.87
N TYR A 80 5.28 -16.66 6.10
CA TYR A 80 4.96 -15.26 5.86
C TYR A 80 3.99 -15.13 4.68
N HIS A 81 3.19 -14.07 4.72
CA HIS A 81 2.22 -13.74 3.70
C HIS A 81 2.65 -12.41 3.05
N PRO A 82 3.49 -12.46 2.01
CA PRO A 82 3.73 -11.29 1.17
C PRO A 82 2.43 -10.68 0.68
N MET A 83 2.45 -9.38 0.40
CA MET A 83 1.34 -8.64 -0.18
C MET A 83 1.81 -8.04 -1.50
N LEU A 84 0.90 -7.87 -2.46
CA LEU A 84 1.21 -7.15 -3.69
C LEU A 84 1.37 -5.66 -3.38
N ILE A 85 2.36 -5.04 -3.99
CA ILE A 85 2.48 -3.57 -3.99
C ILE A 85 1.32 -3.03 -4.84
N PRO A 86 0.50 -2.10 -4.31
CA PRO A 86 -0.62 -1.54 -5.07
C PRO A 86 -0.15 -0.91 -6.39
N GLN A 87 -0.92 -1.07 -7.47
CA GLN A 87 -0.54 -0.52 -8.77
C GLN A 87 -0.42 1.02 -8.74
N ALA A 88 -1.28 1.71 -7.98
CA ALA A 88 -1.18 3.15 -7.77
C ALA A 88 0.19 3.58 -7.21
N VAL A 89 0.79 2.79 -6.31
CA VAL A 89 2.14 3.05 -5.78
C VAL A 89 3.18 2.96 -6.89
N LEU A 90 3.13 1.90 -7.71
CA LEU A 90 4.07 1.69 -8.81
C LEU A 90 3.93 2.77 -9.90
N ARG A 91 2.70 3.18 -10.22
CA ARG A 91 2.43 4.32 -11.11
C ARG A 91 2.96 5.62 -10.52
N GLY A 92 2.77 5.84 -9.22
CA GLY A 92 3.32 6.99 -8.49
C GLY A 92 4.84 7.08 -8.59
N VAL A 93 5.54 5.95 -8.45
CA VAL A 93 7.00 5.86 -8.64
C VAL A 93 7.39 6.17 -10.08
N ALA A 94 6.70 5.58 -11.05
CA ALA A 94 6.98 5.79 -12.47
C ALA A 94 6.78 7.25 -12.90
N ALA A 95 5.68 7.87 -12.47
CA ALA A 95 5.29 9.22 -12.87
C ALA A 95 6.04 10.33 -12.14
N SER A 96 6.46 10.11 -10.90
CA SER A 96 7.24 11.09 -10.12
C SER A 96 8.75 10.95 -10.31
N GLY A 97 9.22 9.74 -10.64
CA GLY A 97 10.65 9.42 -10.61
C GLY A 97 11.22 9.22 -9.20
N ALA A 98 10.45 9.49 -8.15
CA ALA A 98 10.88 9.35 -6.77
C ALA A 98 10.92 7.88 -6.34
N TRP A 99 11.83 7.54 -5.43
CA TRP A 99 11.90 6.22 -4.79
C TRP A 99 12.13 5.03 -5.75
N LYS A 100 12.56 5.28 -7.00
CA LYS A 100 12.91 4.23 -7.98
C LYS A 100 13.92 3.23 -7.41
N GLN A 101 14.85 3.70 -6.58
CA GLN A 101 15.83 2.86 -5.90
C GLN A 101 15.23 1.85 -4.92
N ILE A 102 14.00 2.07 -4.45
CA ILE A 102 13.27 1.11 -3.59
C ILE A 102 12.46 0.12 -4.43
N PHE A 103 11.73 0.62 -5.44
CA PHE A 103 10.73 -0.17 -6.15
C PHE A 103 11.21 -0.82 -7.45
N TYR A 104 12.35 -0.37 -7.99
CA TYR A 104 13.01 -0.91 -9.19
C TYR A 104 14.46 -1.35 -8.91
N SER A 105 14.77 -1.68 -7.66
CA SER A 105 16.06 -2.25 -7.28
C SER A 105 16.23 -3.66 -7.85
N ASP A 106 17.47 -4.01 -8.22
CA ASP A 106 17.90 -5.35 -8.63
C ASP A 106 17.91 -6.34 -7.46
N LYS A 107 18.03 -5.81 -6.24
CA LYS A 107 17.97 -6.54 -4.97
C LYS A 107 16.65 -6.34 -4.24
N LYS A 108 16.39 -7.19 -3.25
CA LYS A 108 15.35 -6.91 -2.26
C LYS A 108 15.70 -5.64 -1.48
N VAL A 109 14.71 -4.95 -0.97
CA VAL A 109 14.91 -3.69 -0.26
C VAL A 109 14.36 -3.80 1.15
N VAL A 110 15.20 -3.50 2.15
CA VAL A 110 14.77 -3.30 3.53
C VAL A 110 14.56 -1.80 3.74
N PHE A 111 13.34 -1.39 4.07
CA PHE A 111 12.97 0.00 4.25
C PHE A 111 12.29 0.23 5.60
N TYR A 112 12.73 1.26 6.33
CA TYR A 112 12.10 1.73 7.56
C TYR A 112 12.49 3.18 7.88
N VAL A 113 11.69 3.83 8.73
CA VAL A 113 11.95 5.18 9.25
C VAL A 113 12.11 5.08 10.76
N TYR A 114 13.19 5.57 11.35
CA TYR A 114 13.48 5.41 12.79
C TYR A 114 13.73 6.75 13.48
N ASN A 115 13.70 6.76 14.81
CA ASN A 115 14.11 7.91 15.61
C ASN A 115 15.22 7.51 16.59
N ASN A 116 15.70 8.49 17.37
CA ASN A 116 16.83 8.29 18.29
C ASN A 116 16.55 7.24 19.37
N LEU A 117 15.28 7.04 19.76
CA LEU A 117 14.89 5.99 20.73
C LEU A 117 14.90 4.58 20.12
N GLN A 118 15.07 4.48 18.80
CA GLN A 118 15.05 3.24 18.03
C GLN A 118 16.42 2.95 17.40
N SER A 119 17.49 3.54 17.94
CA SER A 119 18.87 3.31 17.51
C SER A 119 19.25 1.84 17.59
N ASP A 120 18.92 1.13 18.67
CA ASP A 120 19.20 -0.30 18.83
C ASP A 120 18.56 -1.15 17.73
N PHE A 121 17.33 -0.82 17.36
CA PHE A 121 16.64 -1.45 16.23
C PHE A 121 17.38 -1.19 14.92
N HIS A 122 17.74 0.08 14.67
CA HIS A 122 18.46 0.48 13.46
C HIS A 122 19.81 -0.26 13.35
N TYR A 123 20.65 -0.19 14.39
CA TYR A 123 21.97 -0.82 14.38
C TYR A 123 21.88 -2.34 14.28
N SER A 124 20.90 -2.98 14.92
CA SER A 124 20.69 -4.42 14.77
C SER A 124 20.44 -4.83 13.32
N VAL A 125 19.57 -4.08 12.61
CA VAL A 125 19.25 -4.36 11.21
C VAL A 125 20.43 -4.01 10.30
N GLN A 126 21.06 -2.85 10.51
CA GLN A 126 22.21 -2.39 9.73
C GLN A 126 23.39 -3.36 9.85
N ASN A 127 23.77 -3.75 11.07
CA ASN A 127 24.87 -4.69 11.32
C ASN A 127 24.58 -6.08 10.76
N TYR A 128 23.32 -6.52 10.79
CA TYR A 128 22.96 -7.80 10.19
C TYR A 128 23.12 -7.79 8.66
N LEU A 129 22.69 -6.69 8.02
CA LEU A 129 22.75 -6.51 6.57
C LEU A 129 24.15 -6.20 6.03
N SER A 130 25.07 -5.71 6.86
CA SER A 130 26.45 -5.38 6.46
C SER A 130 27.34 -6.61 6.20
N THR A 131 26.85 -7.82 6.49
CA THR A 131 27.56 -9.06 6.19
C THR A 131 27.63 -9.31 4.67
N LYS A 132 28.79 -9.77 4.15
CA LYS A 132 29.06 -9.92 2.70
C LYS A 132 27.96 -10.65 1.92
N THR A 133 27.40 -11.71 2.50
CA THR A 133 26.35 -12.51 1.85
C THR A 133 25.02 -11.77 1.72
N LYS A 134 24.71 -10.85 2.65
CA LYS A 134 23.45 -10.11 2.69
C LYS A 134 23.51 -8.81 1.88
N ILE A 135 24.67 -8.13 1.84
CA ILE A 135 24.91 -6.96 0.97
C ILE A 135 24.59 -7.27 -0.51
N ASN A 136 24.86 -8.50 -0.95
CA ASN A 136 24.59 -8.91 -2.34
C ASN A 136 23.12 -9.22 -2.60
N ARG A 137 22.28 -9.35 -1.56
CA ARG A 137 20.87 -9.76 -1.67
C ARG A 137 19.89 -8.65 -1.30
N TYR A 138 20.34 -7.67 -0.52
CA TYR A 138 19.51 -6.59 0.00
C TYR A 138 20.16 -5.22 -0.18
N ASN A 139 19.34 -4.21 -0.45
CA ASN A 139 19.65 -2.81 -0.24
C ASN A 139 18.93 -2.32 1.04
N LEU A 140 19.62 -1.54 1.87
CA LEU A 140 19.04 -0.94 3.07
C LEU A 140 18.77 0.55 2.83
N TYR A 141 17.52 0.95 2.96
CA TYR A 141 17.09 2.35 2.97
C TYR A 141 16.42 2.66 4.30
N ALA A 142 17.22 3.15 5.25
CA ALA A 142 16.77 3.58 6.56
C ALA A 142 16.93 5.08 6.68
N TYR A 143 15.88 5.77 7.14
CA TYR A 143 15.90 7.22 7.32
C TYR A 143 15.49 7.56 8.74
N THR A 144 16.06 8.62 9.29
CA THR A 144 15.51 9.21 10.51
C THR A 144 14.15 9.84 10.22
N GLU A 145 13.29 9.99 11.23
CA GLU A 145 11.99 10.69 11.09
C GLU A 145 12.18 12.10 10.50
N ASN A 146 13.22 12.82 10.92
CA ASN A 146 13.51 14.16 10.42
C ASN A 146 13.89 14.14 8.93
N GLU A 147 14.77 13.24 8.52
CA GLU A 147 15.13 13.09 7.10
C GLU A 147 13.93 12.69 6.25
N PHE A 148 13.14 11.71 6.73
CA PHE A 148 11.99 11.22 5.98
C PHE A 148 10.89 12.27 5.85
N ASN A 149 10.64 13.06 6.89
CA ASN A 149 9.67 14.15 6.84
C ASN A 149 10.17 15.34 5.99
N GLY A 150 11.49 15.55 5.93
CA GLY A 150 12.12 16.58 5.09
C GLY A 150 12.17 16.22 3.60
N MET A 151 12.21 14.92 3.26
CA MET A 151 11.98 14.44 1.91
C MET A 151 10.51 14.69 1.59
N ARG A 152 10.18 15.68 0.75
CA ARG A 152 8.80 16.03 0.39
C ARG A 152 8.05 14.84 -0.20
N VAL A 153 7.49 13.98 0.64
CA VAL A 153 6.48 12.97 0.31
C VAL A 153 5.10 13.64 0.14
N GLY A 154 5.08 14.95 -0.17
CA GLY A 154 3.91 15.83 -0.15
C GLY A 154 3.22 15.99 -1.50
N ASP A 155 2.01 16.53 -1.45
CA ASP A 155 1.02 16.52 -2.53
C ASP A 155 1.56 17.02 -3.88
N ILE A 156 1.41 16.18 -4.91
CA ILE A 156 1.62 16.58 -6.31
C ILE A 156 0.34 17.25 -6.79
N GLY A 157 0.30 18.57 -6.84
CA GLY A 157 -0.78 19.34 -7.43
C GLY A 157 -0.52 19.74 -8.89
N PRO A 158 -1.54 20.23 -9.62
CA PRO A 158 -1.35 20.87 -10.92
C PRO A 158 -0.40 22.07 -10.80
N SER A 159 0.63 22.12 -11.66
CA SER A 159 1.52 23.28 -11.78
C SER A 159 0.92 24.42 -12.61
N LYS A 160 -0.18 24.15 -13.33
CA LYS A 160 -0.95 25.11 -14.12
C LYS A 160 -2.42 24.69 -14.16
N ILE A 161 -3.30 25.64 -14.50
CA ILE A 161 -4.69 25.32 -14.86
C ILE A 161 -4.65 24.45 -16.12
N CYS A 162 -5.37 23.33 -16.13
CA CYS A 162 -5.35 22.42 -17.28
C CYS A 162 -6.19 23.01 -18.42
N ASP A 163 -5.74 22.78 -19.65
CA ASP A 163 -6.37 23.33 -20.86
C ASP A 163 -7.50 22.40 -21.37
N SER A 164 -7.62 21.19 -20.81
CA SER A 164 -8.68 20.23 -21.12
C SER A 164 -9.04 19.33 -19.94
N LEU A 165 -10.25 18.74 -20.00
CA LEU A 165 -10.69 17.75 -19.01
C LEU A 165 -9.77 16.53 -18.95
N GLN A 166 -9.23 16.10 -20.09
CA GLN A 166 -8.33 14.95 -20.17
C GLN A 166 -7.00 15.25 -19.45
N GLU A 167 -6.41 16.42 -19.69
CA GLU A 167 -5.20 16.87 -19.00
C GLU A 167 -5.43 16.98 -17.49
N CYS A 168 -6.57 17.53 -17.08
CA CYS A 168 -6.94 17.62 -15.68
C CYS A 168 -7.12 16.24 -15.02
N ASN A 169 -7.73 15.27 -15.71
CA ASN A 169 -7.84 13.91 -15.19
C ASN A 169 -6.46 13.25 -15.05
N ALA A 170 -5.55 13.45 -16.02
CA ALA A 170 -4.18 12.92 -15.95
C ALA A 170 -3.39 13.51 -14.77
N VAL A 171 -3.50 14.82 -14.55
CA VAL A 171 -2.85 15.48 -13.41
C VAL A 171 -3.42 14.99 -12.08
N ARG A 172 -4.75 14.82 -11.98
CA ARG A 172 -5.40 14.27 -10.79
C ARG A 172 -5.00 12.82 -10.51
N GLN A 173 -4.90 11.99 -11.54
CA GLN A 173 -4.42 10.63 -11.40
C GLN A 173 -2.97 10.61 -10.90
N LYS A 174 -2.10 11.45 -11.49
CA LYS A 174 -0.71 11.58 -11.03
C LYS A 174 -0.61 12.00 -9.57
N ALA A 175 -1.46 12.94 -9.15
CA ALA A 175 -1.57 13.37 -7.76
C ALA A 175 -1.96 12.21 -6.83
N ALA A 176 -3.06 11.51 -7.16
CA ALA A 176 -3.58 10.40 -6.38
C ALA A 176 -2.60 9.22 -6.29
N ASP A 177 -1.93 8.88 -7.39
CA ASP A 177 -0.91 7.84 -7.43
C ASP A 177 0.31 8.21 -6.56
N TYR A 178 0.70 9.49 -6.53
CA TYR A 178 1.76 9.95 -5.65
C TYR A 178 1.36 9.95 -4.18
N SER A 179 0.15 10.39 -3.85
CA SER A 179 -0.38 10.28 -2.48
C SER A 179 -0.40 8.83 -2.01
N SER A 180 -0.80 7.90 -2.88
CA SER A 180 -0.75 6.46 -2.60
C SER A 180 0.68 5.96 -2.33
N LEU A 181 1.65 6.41 -3.12
CA LEU A 181 3.07 6.14 -2.89
C LEU A 181 3.54 6.67 -1.53
N ALA A 182 3.21 7.93 -1.21
CA ALA A 182 3.61 8.56 0.04
C ALA A 182 3.03 7.85 1.26
N GLU A 183 1.74 7.48 1.21
CA GLU A 183 1.08 6.71 2.26
C GLU A 183 1.68 5.31 2.41
N PHE A 184 2.01 4.64 1.30
CA PHE A 184 2.67 3.34 1.33
C PHE A 184 4.03 3.41 2.02
N LEU A 185 4.83 4.44 1.72
CA LEU A 185 6.13 4.65 2.37
C LEU A 185 5.97 4.97 3.86
N LYS A 186 5.00 5.80 4.26
CA LYS A 186 4.68 6.02 5.68
C LYS A 186 4.27 4.72 6.39
N TYR A 187 3.43 3.93 5.73
CA TYR A 187 2.96 2.63 6.23
C TYR A 187 4.13 1.66 6.46
N CYS A 188 5.02 1.52 5.48
CA CYS A 188 6.21 0.70 5.60
C CYS A 188 7.21 1.25 6.62
N GLY A 189 7.42 2.57 6.61
CA GLY A 189 8.37 3.30 7.45
C GLY A 189 8.08 3.15 8.95
N LYS A 190 6.80 3.10 9.33
CA LYS A 190 6.36 2.98 10.73
C LYS A 190 6.93 1.76 11.47
N THR A 191 7.20 0.66 10.76
CA THR A 191 7.82 -0.53 11.35
C THR A 191 9.05 -0.93 10.57
N MET A 192 8.85 -1.72 9.52
CA MET A 192 9.84 -2.10 8.51
C MET A 192 9.13 -2.87 7.40
N CYS A 193 9.50 -2.63 6.15
CA CYS A 193 9.11 -3.48 5.02
C CYS A 193 10.34 -4.15 4.40
N ILE A 194 10.17 -5.40 3.97
CA ILE A 194 11.04 -6.05 2.99
C ILE A 194 10.27 -6.06 1.66
N ILE A 195 10.78 -5.31 0.70
CA ILE A 195 10.19 -5.14 -0.62
C ILE A 195 10.98 -6.03 -1.59
N ASN A 196 10.27 -6.78 -2.42
CA ASN A 196 10.85 -7.57 -3.50
C ASN A 196 10.37 -7.01 -4.85
N PRO A 197 11.18 -6.14 -5.48
CA PRO A 197 10.84 -5.50 -6.76
C PRO A 197 10.51 -6.48 -7.89
N SER A 198 11.25 -7.59 -8.00
CA SER A 198 11.06 -8.55 -9.11
C SER A 198 9.65 -9.14 -9.14
N ASN A 199 9.09 -9.39 -7.96
CA ASN A 199 7.75 -9.93 -7.80
C ASN A 199 6.69 -8.82 -7.63
N GLY A 200 7.10 -7.58 -7.37
CA GLY A 200 6.20 -6.48 -7.00
C GLY A 200 5.45 -6.78 -5.70
N GLN A 201 6.14 -7.38 -4.74
CA GLN A 201 5.58 -7.82 -3.46
C GLN A 201 6.34 -7.21 -2.29
N TYR A 202 5.71 -7.17 -1.12
CA TYR A 202 6.37 -6.74 0.11
C TYR A 202 5.86 -7.53 1.31
N ILE A 203 6.66 -7.61 2.37
CA ILE A 203 6.23 -8.04 3.69
C ILE A 203 6.52 -6.92 4.67
N ARG A 204 5.61 -6.70 5.61
CA ARG A 204 5.76 -5.71 6.68
C ARG A 204 5.88 -6.37 8.04
N LEU A 205 6.78 -5.85 8.86
CA LEU A 205 6.93 -6.23 10.26
C LEU A 205 5.77 -5.67 11.10
N LYS A 206 5.23 -6.45 12.03
CA LYS A 206 4.10 -6.03 12.87
C LYS A 206 4.48 -4.94 13.89
N SER A 207 5.70 -5.00 14.40
CA SER A 207 6.26 -4.04 15.36
C SER A 207 7.77 -3.92 15.16
N LYS A 208 8.38 -2.87 15.72
CA LYS A 208 9.84 -2.66 15.66
C LYS A 208 10.56 -3.50 16.71
N ASN A 209 10.69 -4.79 16.43
CA ASN A 209 11.47 -5.70 17.25
C ASN A 209 12.71 -6.18 16.47
N SER A 210 13.90 -5.95 17.02
CA SER A 210 15.18 -6.26 16.35
C SER A 210 15.34 -7.74 16.03
N GLY A 211 14.98 -8.62 16.98
CA GLY A 211 15.05 -10.08 16.78
C GLY A 211 14.13 -10.58 15.67
N GLN A 212 12.89 -10.06 15.63
CA GLN A 212 11.95 -10.37 14.55
C GLN A 212 12.43 -9.83 13.21
N ALA A 213 13.00 -8.62 13.17
CA ALA A 213 13.52 -8.01 11.96
C ALA A 213 14.67 -8.83 11.36
N VAL A 214 15.66 -9.20 12.18
CA VAL A 214 16.78 -10.03 11.74
C VAL A 214 16.30 -11.40 11.25
N LYS A 215 15.37 -12.03 12.00
CA LYS A 215 14.80 -13.33 11.63
C LYS A 215 14.12 -13.27 10.26
N ILE A 216 13.23 -12.29 10.02
CA ILE A 216 12.51 -12.20 8.75
C ILE A 216 13.47 -11.90 7.58
N ILE A 217 14.48 -11.04 7.78
CA ILE A 217 15.49 -10.77 6.75
C ILE A 217 16.25 -12.05 6.39
N ASN A 218 16.59 -12.87 7.40
CA ASN A 218 17.23 -14.15 7.18
C ASN A 218 16.33 -15.14 6.42
N ASP A 219 15.07 -15.23 6.81
CA ASP A 219 14.12 -16.15 6.19
C ASP A 219 13.91 -15.82 4.72
N MET A 220 13.83 -14.52 4.38
CA MET A 220 13.55 -13.99 3.04
C MET A 220 14.74 -13.97 2.07
N VAL A 221 15.92 -14.47 2.43
CA VAL A 221 17.11 -14.40 1.57
C VAL A 221 16.87 -14.97 0.16
N ASN A 222 16.17 -16.11 0.10
CA ASN A 222 15.85 -16.84 -1.13
C ASN A 222 14.42 -16.62 -1.63
N TRP A 223 13.70 -15.65 -1.05
CA TRP A 223 12.39 -15.23 -1.56
C TRP A 223 12.49 -14.55 -2.94
#